data_AF-A0A915DQ63-F1
#
_entry.id   AF-A0A915DQ63-F1
#
_cell.length_a   1.000
_cell.length_b   1.000
_cell.length_c   1.000
_cell.angle_alpha   90.00
_cell.angle_beta   90.00
_cell.angle_gamma   90.00
#
_symmetry.space_group_name_H-M   'P 1'
#
loop_
_entity.id
_entity.type
_entity.pdbx_description
1 polymer ?
#
loop_
_entity_poly.entity_id
_entity_poly.type
_entity_poly.pdbx_seq_one_letter_code
_entity_poly.pdbx_strand_id
1 'polypeptide(L)'
;MLQKLIPEFGIWEVGQYLLTCIIRLTKNWEILLVTIDLFVFIYECLHVGVIRYLLPPRTPSDPRTINLMKWFLQLCSFAGIYWSLRKPIAICCYKDQKIVREFIHGPDPRKLLTEQEYIEEADVYTKAELDQLRRFCTNSPSKSNWKLVQNLHDPHRMASFITGDSDHVTQVESGSIPRFVGRPRKSKMAISPMTMMTR
;
A
#
# COMPACT_ATOMS: atom_id res chain seq x y z
N MET A 1 12.40 12.53 23.98
CA MET A 1 11.77 13.42 22.98
C MET A 1 11.13 12.69 21.78
N LEU A 2 11.28 11.37 21.60
CA LEU A 2 10.72 10.63 20.46
C LEU A 2 9.31 10.03 20.66
N GLN A 3 8.67 10.28 21.81
CA GLN A 3 7.38 9.67 22.15
C GLN A 3 6.16 10.57 21.83
N LYS A 4 6.39 11.81 21.38
CA LYS A 4 5.35 12.78 21.00
C LYS A 4 5.06 12.85 19.49
N LEU A 5 5.84 12.15 18.65
CA LEU A 5 5.71 12.23 17.18
C LEU A 5 4.90 11.10 16.54
N ILE A 6 4.42 10.14 17.33
CA ILE A 6 3.72 8.95 16.85
C ILE A 6 2.24 9.20 16.44
N PRO A 7 1.47 10.16 17.01
CA PRO A 7 0.07 10.33 16.60
C PRO A 7 -0.14 11.07 15.27
N GLU A 8 0.87 11.81 14.78
CA GLU A 8 0.78 12.58 13.53
C GLU A 8 0.83 11.68 12.28
N PHE A 9 1.58 10.57 12.33
CA PHE A 9 1.66 9.61 11.23
C PHE A 9 0.31 8.93 10.96
N GLY A 10 -0.49 8.66 11.99
CA GLY A 10 -1.79 8.01 11.82
C GLY A 10 -2.81 8.88 11.06
N ILE A 11 -2.78 10.20 11.26
CA ILE A 11 -3.75 11.12 10.66
C ILE A 11 -3.45 11.33 9.17
N TRP A 12 -2.17 11.42 8.81
CA TRP A 12 -1.75 11.58 7.41
C TRP A 12 -2.04 10.31 6.58
N GLU A 13 -1.78 9.13 7.13
CA GLU A 13 -2.10 7.86 6.47
C GLU A 13 -3.61 7.68 6.31
N VAL A 14 -4.39 7.94 7.35
CA VAL A 14 -5.87 7.95 7.26
C VAL A 14 -6.35 8.97 6.24
N GLY A 15 -5.70 10.13 6.14
CA GLY A 15 -5.96 11.15 5.12
C GLY A 15 -5.73 10.64 3.69
N GLN A 16 -4.64 9.91 3.44
CA GLN A 16 -4.37 9.31 2.12
C GLN A 16 -5.35 8.19 1.76
N TYR A 17 -5.78 7.38 2.74
CA TYR A 17 -6.82 6.38 2.55
C TYR A 17 -8.18 7.02 2.25
N LEU A 18 -8.56 8.06 2.99
CA LEU A 18 -9.80 8.80 2.75
C LEU A 18 -9.78 9.48 1.38
N LEU A 19 -8.65 10.08 1.00
CA LEU A 19 -8.50 10.71 -0.31
C LEU A 19 -8.61 9.68 -1.46
N THR A 20 -7.98 8.51 -1.31
CA THR A 20 -8.08 7.42 -2.29
C THR A 20 -9.50 6.86 -2.39
N CYS A 21 -10.21 6.76 -1.26
CA CYS A 21 -11.62 6.37 -1.22
C CYS A 21 -12.52 7.40 -1.90
N ILE A 22 -12.30 8.70 -1.65
CA ILE A 22 -13.03 9.80 -2.27
C ILE A 22 -12.78 9.81 -3.79
N ILE A 23 -11.52 9.66 -4.24
CA ILE A 23 -11.17 9.62 -5.67
C ILE A 23 -11.74 8.38 -6.39
N ARG A 24 -11.87 7.24 -5.69
CA ARG A 24 -12.54 6.05 -6.25
C ARG A 24 -14.06 6.24 -6.29
N LEU A 25 -14.64 6.92 -5.31
CA LEU A 25 -16.05 7.33 -5.33
C LEU A 25 -16.35 8.27 -6.50
N THR A 26 -15.46 9.23 -6.79
CA THR A 26 -15.63 10.19 -7.90
C THR A 26 -15.34 9.63 -9.28
N LYS A 27 -14.79 8.41 -9.41
CA LYS A 27 -14.62 7.75 -10.72
C LYS A 27 -15.78 6.85 -11.11
N ASN A 28 -16.51 6.35 -10.11
CA ASN A 28 -17.66 5.46 -10.31
C ASN A 28 -18.98 6.10 -9.85
N TRP A 29 -19.02 7.44 -9.83
CA TRP A 29 -20.16 8.23 -9.40
C TRP A 29 -21.34 8.11 -10.36
N GLU A 30 -21.09 7.95 -11.65
CA GLU A 30 -22.12 7.77 -12.69
C GLU A 30 -23.02 6.56 -12.40
N ILE A 31 -22.45 5.42 -12.03
CA ILE A 31 -23.24 4.20 -11.74
C ILE A 31 -24.02 4.36 -10.43
N LEU A 32 -23.44 5.04 -9.45
CA LEU A 32 -24.07 5.29 -8.16
C LEU A 32 -25.24 6.28 -8.30
N LEU A 33 -25.05 7.38 -9.05
CA LEU A 33 -26.08 8.37 -9.32
C LEU A 33 -27.19 7.82 -10.21
N VAL A 34 -26.88 7.09 -11.29
CA VAL A 34 -27.92 6.48 -12.13
C VAL A 34 -28.78 5.50 -11.33
N THR A 35 -28.20 4.74 -10.40
CA THR A 35 -28.96 3.81 -9.54
C THR A 35 -29.78 4.56 -8.49
N ILE A 36 -29.23 5.64 -7.92
CA ILE A 36 -29.92 6.47 -6.91
C ILE A 36 -31.04 7.30 -7.55
N ASP A 37 -30.81 7.93 -8.70
CA ASP A 37 -31.78 8.78 -9.38
C ASP A 37 -32.97 7.97 -9.88
N LEU A 38 -32.77 6.77 -10.43
CA LEU A 38 -33.88 5.87 -10.82
C LEU A 38 -34.65 5.36 -9.60
N PHE A 39 -33.95 5.07 -8.50
CA PHE A 39 -34.58 4.61 -7.27
C PHE A 39 -35.40 5.73 -6.60
N VAL A 40 -34.84 6.94 -6.50
CA VAL A 40 -35.53 8.13 -5.97
C VAL A 40 -36.69 8.51 -6.88
N PHE A 41 -36.51 8.47 -8.20
CA PHE A 41 -37.59 8.75 -9.15
C PHE A 41 -38.73 7.75 -9.04
N ILE A 42 -38.44 6.44 -8.98
CA ILE A 42 -39.47 5.41 -8.77
C ILE A 42 -40.13 5.57 -7.41
N TYR A 43 -39.35 5.86 -6.35
CA TYR A 43 -39.87 6.06 -5.01
C TYR A 43 -40.79 7.29 -4.92
N GLU A 44 -40.40 8.42 -5.50
CA GLU A 44 -41.22 9.64 -5.53
C GLU A 44 -42.46 9.46 -6.42
N CYS A 45 -42.35 8.79 -7.57
CA CYS A 45 -43.50 8.48 -8.41
C CYS A 45 -44.50 7.53 -7.72
N LEU A 46 -44.00 6.50 -7.04
CA LEU A 46 -44.83 5.57 -6.26
C LEU A 46 -45.43 6.30 -5.05
N HIS A 47 -44.66 7.13 -4.36
CA HIS A 47 -45.09 7.81 -3.14
C HIS A 47 -46.12 8.90 -3.42
N VAL A 48 -45.87 9.80 -4.38
CA VAL A 48 -46.84 10.83 -4.78
C VAL A 48 -48.07 10.22 -5.44
N GLY A 49 -47.91 9.16 -6.24
CA GLY A 49 -49.02 8.45 -6.87
C GLY A 49 -49.91 7.73 -5.85
N VAL A 50 -49.32 6.98 -4.91
CA VAL A 50 -50.05 6.21 -3.90
C VAL A 50 -50.68 7.12 -2.85
N ILE A 51 -49.98 8.16 -2.37
CA ILE A 51 -50.55 9.11 -1.41
C ILE A 51 -51.73 9.87 -2.01
N ARG A 52 -51.62 10.29 -3.28
CA ARG A 52 -52.68 11.05 -3.95
C ARG A 52 -53.87 10.20 -4.38
N TYR A 53 -53.67 8.89 -4.57
CA TYR A 53 -54.72 7.93 -4.91
C TYR A 53 -55.43 7.38 -3.67
N LEU A 54 -54.71 7.14 -2.57
CA LEU A 54 -55.26 6.58 -1.33
C LEU A 54 -55.83 7.62 -0.37
N LEU A 55 -55.42 8.89 -0.46
CA LEU A 55 -55.98 9.95 0.37
C LEU A 55 -57.14 10.65 -0.36
N PRO A 56 -58.35 10.67 0.21
CA PRO A 56 -59.42 11.56 -0.24
C PRO A 56 -58.96 13.02 -0.23
N PRO A 57 -59.55 13.94 -1.03
CA PRO A 57 -59.18 15.36 -1.07
C PRO A 57 -59.38 16.12 0.25
N ARG A 58 -59.88 15.47 1.31
CA ARG A 58 -59.85 15.95 2.69
C ARG A 58 -58.60 15.43 3.38
N THR A 59 -57.51 16.17 3.24
CA THR A 59 -56.28 15.95 4.00
C THR A 59 -56.54 16.08 5.51
N PRO A 60 -55.95 15.21 6.35
CA PRO A 60 -56.01 15.38 7.80
C PRO A 60 -55.24 16.63 8.20
N SER A 61 -55.96 17.64 8.66
CA SER A 61 -55.43 18.97 9.03
C SER A 61 -54.74 18.99 10.40
N ASP A 62 -54.74 17.86 11.12
CA ASP A 62 -54.18 17.79 12.45
C ASP A 62 -52.63 17.77 12.40
N PRO A 63 -51.96 18.69 13.11
CA PRO A 63 -50.50 18.83 13.04
C PRO A 63 -49.75 17.58 13.54
N ARG A 64 -50.40 16.77 14.39
CA ARG A 64 -49.85 15.52 14.93
C ARG A 64 -49.68 14.45 13.85
N THR A 65 -50.70 14.27 13.01
CA THR A 65 -50.73 13.25 11.95
C THR A 65 -49.76 13.62 10.83
N ILE A 66 -49.66 14.92 10.52
CA ILE A 66 -48.68 15.47 9.58
C ILE A 66 -47.24 15.22 10.05
N ASN A 67 -46.96 15.44 11.33
CA ASN A 67 -45.62 15.18 11.87
C ASN A 67 -45.29 13.69 11.85
N LEU A 68 -46.23 12.82 12.20
CA LEU A 68 -46.03 11.38 12.13
C LEU A 68 -45.69 10.93 10.70
N MET A 69 -46.41 11.43 9.70
CA MET A 69 -46.16 11.14 8.29
C MET A 69 -44.79 11.63 7.82
N LYS A 70 -44.32 12.80 8.29
CA LYS A 70 -42.95 13.27 8.04
C LYS A 70 -41.90 12.33 8.62
N TRP A 71 -42.10 11.84 9.85
CA TRP A 71 -41.19 10.89 10.49
C TRP A 71 -41.14 9.55 9.76
N PHE A 72 -42.29 9.03 9.30
CA PHE A 72 -42.34 7.84 8.47
C PHE A 72 -41.57 8.03 7.16
N LEU A 73 -41.76 9.19 6.51
CA LEU A 73 -41.05 9.51 5.28
C LEU A 73 -39.53 9.58 5.47
N GLN A 74 -39.10 10.22 6.55
CA GLN A 74 -37.69 10.33 6.92
C GLN A 74 -37.09 8.95 7.21
N LEU A 75 -37.80 8.08 7.94
CA LEU A 75 -37.33 6.72 8.24
C LEU A 75 -37.20 5.88 6.96
N CYS A 76 -38.18 5.95 6.06
CA CYS A 76 -38.12 5.25 4.77
C CYS A 76 -36.95 5.73 3.90
N SER A 77 -36.67 7.03 3.87
CA SER A 77 -35.51 7.60 3.17
C SER A 77 -34.18 7.09 3.76
N PHE A 78 -34.03 7.12 5.09
CA PHE A 78 -32.83 6.60 5.75
C PHE A 78 -32.64 5.09 5.53
N ALA A 79 -33.72 4.32 5.52
CA ALA A 79 -33.68 2.88 5.23
C ALA A 79 -33.22 2.60 3.79
N GLY A 80 -33.69 3.39 2.82
CA GLY A 80 -33.26 3.30 1.42
C GLY A 80 -31.78 3.63 1.24
N ILE A 81 -31.30 4.70 1.89
CA ILE A 81 -29.89 5.09 1.88
C ILE A 81 -29.02 3.97 2.50
N TYR A 82 -29.42 3.43 3.65
CA TYR A 82 -28.71 2.34 4.32
C TYR A 82 -28.62 1.08 3.46
N TRP A 83 -29.70 0.69 2.80
CA TRP A 83 -29.72 -0.48 1.91
C TRP A 83 -28.83 -0.29 0.68
N SER A 84 -28.80 0.93 0.14
CA SER A 84 -28.01 1.31 -1.03
C SER A 84 -26.51 1.36 -0.73
N LEU A 85 -26.14 1.77 0.49
CA LEU A 85 -24.74 1.85 0.94
C LEU A 85 -24.14 0.48 1.32
N ARG A 86 -24.97 -0.54 1.59
CA ARG A 86 -24.52 -1.86 2.06
C ARG A 86 -23.56 -2.57 1.08
N LYS A 87 -23.87 -2.56 -0.22
CA LYS A 87 -23.07 -3.24 -1.26
C LYS A 87 -21.74 -2.53 -1.57
N PRO A 88 -21.69 -1.21 -1.81
CA PRO A 88 -20.43 -0.53 -2.11
C PRO A 88 -19.47 -0.54 -0.92
N ILE A 89 -19.95 -0.39 0.33
CA ILE A 89 -19.09 -0.48 1.53
C ILE A 89 -18.49 -1.88 1.68
N ALA A 90 -19.30 -2.93 1.51
CA ALA A 90 -18.80 -4.30 1.58
C ALA A 90 -17.77 -4.62 0.50
N ILE A 91 -17.94 -4.11 -0.73
CA ILE A 91 -16.98 -4.30 -1.84
C ILE A 91 -15.67 -3.53 -1.58
N CYS A 92 -15.74 -2.31 -1.04
CA CYS A 92 -14.56 -1.56 -0.61
C CYS A 92 -13.80 -2.31 0.49
N CYS A 93 -14.49 -2.88 1.48
CA CYS A 93 -13.84 -3.62 2.56
C CYS A 93 -13.32 -5.01 2.16
N TYR A 94 -13.96 -5.69 1.19
CA TYR A 94 -13.55 -7.04 0.76
C TYR A 94 -12.32 -7.03 -0.17
N LYS A 95 -12.20 -6.04 -1.06
CA LYS A 95 -11.08 -5.98 -2.01
C LYS A 95 -9.76 -5.52 -1.40
N ASP A 96 -9.81 -4.81 -0.27
CA ASP A 96 -8.63 -4.32 0.46
C ASP A 96 -8.23 -5.18 1.66
N GLN A 97 -8.59 -6.48 1.66
CA GLN A 97 -8.21 -7.42 2.71
C GLN A 97 -6.69 -7.46 2.95
N LYS A 98 -5.88 -7.20 1.91
CA LYS A 98 -4.41 -7.18 2.01
C LYS A 98 -3.90 -6.03 2.87
N ILE A 99 -4.46 -4.84 2.69
CA ILE A 99 -4.12 -3.63 3.45
C ILE A 99 -4.60 -3.77 4.89
N VAL A 100 -5.82 -4.26 5.09
CA VAL A 100 -6.36 -4.53 6.43
C VAL A 100 -5.53 -5.59 7.16
N ARG A 101 -5.04 -6.61 6.45
CA ARG A 101 -4.19 -7.66 7.02
C ARG A 101 -2.80 -7.13 7.39
N GLU A 102 -2.17 -6.31 6.55
CA GLU A 102 -0.89 -5.65 6.85
C GLU A 102 -0.99 -4.63 7.99
N PHE A 103 -2.13 -3.94 8.14
CA PHE A 103 -2.35 -3.03 9.27
C PHE A 103 -2.56 -3.76 10.59
N ILE A 104 -3.28 -4.89 10.58
CA ILE A 104 -3.57 -5.68 11.79
C ILE A 104 -2.39 -6.57 12.21
N HIS A 105 -1.70 -7.20 11.25
CA HIS A 105 -0.63 -8.17 11.54
C HIS A 105 0.77 -7.59 11.38
N GLY A 106 0.89 -6.32 10.96
CA GLY A 106 2.17 -5.74 10.54
C GLY A 106 2.61 -6.28 9.18
N PRO A 107 3.68 -5.71 8.58
CA PRO A 107 4.28 -6.26 7.37
C PRO A 107 4.73 -7.70 7.64
N ASP A 108 4.50 -8.61 6.68
CA ASP A 108 4.98 -9.99 6.79
C ASP A 108 6.49 -9.96 7.14
N PRO A 109 6.95 -10.78 8.11
CA PRO A 109 8.33 -10.76 8.55
C PRO A 109 9.22 -11.08 7.35
N ARG A 110 9.99 -10.08 6.90
CA ARG A 110 10.91 -10.25 5.77
C ARG A 110 11.84 -11.42 6.08
N LYS A 111 11.88 -12.41 5.19
CA LYS A 111 12.84 -13.52 5.29
C LYS A 111 14.24 -12.88 5.29
N LEU A 112 14.98 -13.03 6.39
CA LEU A 112 16.39 -12.67 6.41
C LEU A 112 17.12 -13.52 5.38
N LEU A 113 17.80 -12.84 4.47
CA LEU A 113 18.63 -13.41 3.42
C LEU A 113 19.70 -14.30 4.06
N THR A 114 19.99 -15.43 3.45
CA THR A 114 21.15 -16.26 3.84
C THR A 114 22.44 -15.54 3.45
N GLU A 115 23.57 -15.93 4.06
CA GLU A 115 24.87 -15.31 3.78
C GLU A 115 25.26 -15.48 2.30
N GLN A 116 25.01 -16.64 1.72
CA GLN A 116 25.24 -16.91 0.30
C GLN A 116 24.38 -16.01 -0.58
N GLU A 117 23.07 -15.97 -0.34
CA GLU A 117 22.14 -15.09 -1.08
C GLU A 117 22.56 -13.60 -0.95
N TYR A 118 23.06 -13.18 0.22
CA TYR A 118 23.55 -11.81 0.44
C TYR A 118 24.81 -11.49 -0.37
N ILE A 119 25.78 -12.40 -0.42
CA ILE A 119 27.01 -12.23 -1.20
C ILE A 119 26.67 -12.20 -2.70
N GLU A 120 25.79 -13.08 -3.16
CA GLU A 120 25.36 -13.12 -4.56
C GLU A 120 24.65 -11.84 -4.98
N GLU A 121 23.69 -11.36 -4.18
CA GLU A 121 23.02 -10.08 -4.44
C GLU A 121 24.01 -8.93 -4.42
N ALA A 122 24.91 -8.87 -3.42
CA ALA A 122 25.93 -7.83 -3.34
C ALA A 122 26.79 -7.81 -4.60
N ASP A 123 27.30 -8.96 -5.05
CA ASP A 123 28.13 -9.06 -6.26
C ASP A 123 27.38 -8.60 -7.52
N VAL A 124 26.11 -8.99 -7.68
CA VAL A 124 25.30 -8.63 -8.84
C VAL A 124 25.00 -7.13 -8.85
N TYR A 125 24.51 -6.58 -7.73
CA TYR A 125 24.18 -5.17 -7.63
C TYR A 125 25.44 -4.29 -7.73
N THR A 126 26.53 -4.66 -7.07
CA THR A 126 27.78 -3.92 -7.14
C THR A 126 28.34 -3.89 -8.57
N LYS A 127 28.34 -5.02 -9.30
CA LYS A 127 28.77 -5.02 -10.71
C LYS A 127 27.91 -4.12 -11.58
N ALA A 128 26.58 -4.20 -11.42
CA ALA A 128 25.64 -3.38 -12.19
C ALA A 128 25.85 -1.87 -11.94
N GLU A 129 26.00 -1.46 -10.68
CA GLU A 129 26.21 -0.06 -10.30
C GLU A 129 27.59 0.45 -10.73
N LEU A 130 28.64 -0.38 -10.65
CA LEU A 130 29.97 -0.02 -11.14
C LEU A 130 29.99 0.19 -12.66
N ASP A 131 29.27 -0.64 -13.41
CA ASP A 131 29.13 -0.46 -14.86
C ASP A 131 28.33 0.81 -15.19
N GLN A 132 27.28 1.11 -14.43
CA GLN A 132 26.53 2.36 -14.56
C GLN A 132 27.41 3.57 -14.25
N LEU A 133 28.24 3.50 -13.21
CA LEU A 133 29.20 4.54 -12.83
C LEU A 133 30.22 4.77 -13.95
N ARG A 134 30.80 3.70 -14.51
CA ARG A 134 31.73 3.79 -15.65
C ARG A 134 31.10 4.51 -16.83
N ARG A 135 29.89 4.09 -17.23
CA ARG A 135 29.14 4.74 -18.33
C ARG A 135 28.87 6.21 -18.05
N PHE A 136 28.53 6.56 -16.82
CA PHE A 136 28.31 7.95 -16.42
C PHE A 136 29.60 8.79 -16.54
N CYS A 137 30.74 8.23 -16.14
CA CYS A 137 32.03 8.89 -16.26
C CYS A 137 32.48 9.03 -17.73
N THR A 138 32.27 8.02 -18.57
CA THR A 138 32.68 8.02 -19.99
C THR A 138 31.79 8.87 -20.89
N ASN A 139 30.46 8.82 -20.69
CA ASN A 139 29.50 9.47 -21.59
C ASN A 139 29.22 10.94 -21.24
N SER A 140 29.74 11.46 -20.13
CA SER A 140 29.47 12.83 -19.71
C SER A 140 30.42 13.81 -20.42
N PRO A 141 29.91 14.73 -21.26
CA PRO A 141 30.74 15.76 -21.91
C PRO A 141 31.19 16.87 -20.95
N SER A 142 30.92 16.75 -19.64
CA SER A 142 31.13 17.81 -18.66
C SER A 142 32.50 17.70 -17.97
N LYS A 143 33.20 18.84 -17.90
CA LYS A 143 34.39 19.09 -17.06
C LYS A 143 34.17 18.74 -15.57
N SER A 144 32.92 18.59 -15.14
CA SER A 144 32.54 18.27 -13.75
C SER A 144 33.02 16.90 -13.28
N ASN A 145 32.95 15.86 -14.11
CA ASN A 145 33.32 14.50 -13.68
C ASN A 145 34.83 14.37 -13.46
N TRP A 146 35.64 14.97 -14.33
CA TRP A 146 37.09 15.00 -14.15
C TRP A 146 37.55 15.84 -12.97
N LYS A 147 36.81 16.91 -12.61
CA LYS A 147 37.04 17.64 -11.35
C LYS A 147 36.78 16.77 -10.12
N LEU A 148 35.77 15.91 -10.15
CA LEU A 148 35.52 14.96 -9.08
C LEU A 148 36.67 13.96 -8.96
N VAL A 149 37.12 13.39 -10.09
CA VAL A 149 38.27 12.45 -10.14
C VAL A 149 39.53 13.07 -9.53
N GLN A 150 39.80 14.34 -9.82
CA GLN A 150 40.97 15.07 -9.29
C GLN A 150 40.94 15.29 -7.77
N ASN A 151 39.76 15.27 -7.14
CA ASN A 151 39.61 15.48 -5.70
C ASN A 151 39.66 14.18 -4.88
N LEU A 152 39.75 13.00 -5.53
CA LEU A 152 39.91 11.73 -4.84
C LEU A 152 41.34 11.54 -4.32
N HIS A 153 41.49 10.66 -3.33
CA HIS A 153 42.79 10.30 -2.77
C HIS A 153 43.74 9.72 -3.83
N ASP A 154 43.23 8.82 -4.69
CA ASP A 154 44.00 8.17 -5.76
C ASP A 154 43.32 8.38 -7.13
N PRO A 155 43.57 9.52 -7.80
CA PRO A 155 42.94 9.84 -9.09
C PRO A 155 43.34 8.88 -10.21
N HIS A 156 44.58 8.36 -10.16
CA HIS A 156 45.09 7.41 -11.15
C HIS A 156 44.33 6.09 -11.10
N ARG A 157 44.04 5.57 -9.89
CA ARG A 157 43.27 4.34 -9.70
C ARG A 157 41.85 4.48 -10.27
N MET A 158 41.22 5.63 -10.06
CA MET A 158 39.91 5.93 -10.62
C MET A 158 39.94 6.05 -12.15
N ALA A 159 40.99 6.67 -12.72
CA ALA A 159 41.15 6.76 -14.17
C ALA A 159 41.29 5.38 -14.81
N SER A 160 42.15 4.50 -14.27
CA SER A 160 42.30 3.11 -14.74
C SER A 160 41.00 2.31 -14.61
N PHE A 161 40.21 2.55 -13.56
CA PHE A 161 38.89 1.94 -13.40
C PHE A 161 37.88 2.38 -14.46
N ILE A 162 37.85 3.68 -14.82
CA ILE A 162 36.94 4.22 -15.86
C ILE A 162 37.31 3.70 -17.25
N THR A 163 38.61 3.62 -17.56
CA THR A 163 39.11 3.08 -18.84
C THR A 163 38.86 1.58 -18.98
N GLY A 164 38.77 0.86 -17.86
CA GLY A 164 38.54 -0.58 -17.82
C GLY A 164 39.81 -1.42 -17.68
N ASP A 165 40.97 -0.78 -17.45
CA ASP A 165 42.27 -1.45 -17.31
C ASP A 165 42.43 -2.17 -15.96
N SER A 166 41.69 -1.73 -14.93
CA SER A 166 41.76 -2.27 -13.58
C SER A 166 40.39 -2.47 -12.96
N ASP A 167 40.26 -3.51 -12.12
CA ASP A 167 39.08 -3.72 -11.29
C ASP A 167 38.99 -2.67 -10.16
N HIS A 168 37.79 -2.49 -9.61
CA HIS A 168 37.52 -1.55 -8.53
C HIS A 168 38.22 -1.92 -7.22
N VAL A 169 38.54 -3.20 -7.02
CA VAL A 169 39.25 -3.73 -5.84
C VAL A 169 40.61 -4.27 -6.26
N THR A 170 41.65 -3.98 -5.47
CA THR A 170 42.99 -4.55 -5.68
C THR A 170 43.07 -5.96 -5.09
N GLN A 171 43.96 -6.81 -5.62
CA GLN A 171 44.13 -8.19 -5.10
C GLN A 171 44.47 -8.25 -3.60
N VAL A 172 45.17 -7.23 -3.11
CA VAL A 172 45.53 -7.09 -1.69
C VAL A 172 44.28 -6.79 -0.84
N GLU A 173 43.39 -5.92 -1.32
CA GLU A 173 42.13 -5.61 -0.64
C GLU A 173 41.19 -6.84 -0.64
N SER A 174 41.06 -7.54 -1.77
CA SER A 174 40.24 -8.76 -1.86
C SER A 174 40.69 -9.86 -0.90
N GLY A 175 42.00 -9.97 -0.64
CA GLY A 175 42.57 -10.96 0.28
C GLY A 175 42.49 -10.59 1.77
N SER A 176 42.28 -9.31 2.09
CA SER A 176 42.27 -8.81 3.46
C SER A 176 40.88 -8.69 4.08
N ILE A 177 39.81 -8.76 3.28
CA ILE A 177 38.44 -8.76 3.79
C ILE A 177 38.18 -10.10 4.50
N PRO A 178 37.94 -10.11 5.82
CA PRO A 178 37.56 -11.33 6.50
C PRO A 178 36.22 -11.80 5.94
N ARG A 179 36.17 -13.03 5.41
CA ARG A 179 34.90 -13.67 5.09
C ARG A 179 34.12 -13.80 6.39
N PHE A 180 33.01 -13.07 6.48
CA PHE A 180 32.05 -13.33 7.53
C PHE A 180 31.67 -14.82 7.43
N VAL A 181 31.66 -15.47 8.59
CA VAL A 181 31.13 -16.82 8.73
C VAL A 181 29.89 -16.63 9.58
N GLY A 182 28.73 -16.62 8.95
CA GLY A 182 27.46 -16.49 9.63
C GLY A 182 27.32 -17.57 10.71
N ARG A 183 26.71 -17.21 11.86
CA ARG A 183 26.33 -18.23 12.85
C ARG A 183 25.36 -19.21 12.19
N PRO A 184 25.57 -20.52 12.30
CA PRO A 184 24.62 -21.50 11.78
C PRO A 184 23.25 -21.27 12.43
N ARG A 185 22.19 -21.18 11.61
CA ARG A 185 20.82 -21.15 12.13
C ARG A 185 20.63 -22.39 12.99
N LYS A 186 20.14 -22.22 14.23
CA LYS A 186 19.58 -23.33 15.00
C LYS A 186 18.44 -23.91 14.17
N SER A 187 18.69 -24.99 13.45
CA SER A 187 17.64 -25.81 12.89
C SER A 187 16.72 -26.19 14.05
N LYS A 188 15.42 -26.01 13.88
CA LYS A 188 14.45 -26.59 14.81
C LYS A 188 14.80 -28.08 14.90
N MET A 189 15.17 -28.54 16.09
CA MET A 189 15.41 -29.96 16.33
C MET A 189 14.18 -30.70 15.84
N ALA A 190 14.34 -31.45 14.74
CA ALA A 190 13.41 -32.47 14.38
C ALA A 190 13.46 -33.48 15.52
N ILE A 191 12.42 -33.48 16.35
CA ILE A 191 12.18 -34.57 17.30
C ILE A 191 11.98 -35.80 16.43
N SER A 192 13.01 -36.64 16.33
CA SER A 192 12.85 -37.97 15.73
C SER A 192 11.81 -38.72 16.56
N PRO A 193 10.81 -39.36 15.94
CA PRO A 193 9.90 -40.21 16.67
C PRO A 193 10.72 -41.37 17.26
N MET A 194 10.71 -41.42 18.59
CA MET A 194 11.30 -42.47 19.41
C MET A 194 10.75 -43.82 18.92
N THR A 195 11.62 -44.64 18.37
CA THR A 195 11.28 -45.98 17.88
C THR A 195 10.79 -46.79 19.07
N MET A 196 9.49 -47.10 19.11
CA MET A 196 8.88 -47.92 20.14
C MET A 196 9.30 -49.37 19.87
N MET A 197 10.30 -49.86 20.60
CA MET A 197 10.60 -51.29 20.69
C MET A 197 9.49 -51.94 21.51
N THR A 198 8.53 -52.56 20.82
CA THR A 198 7.61 -53.54 21.40
C THR A 198 8.38 -54.84 21.61
N ARG A 199 8.41 -55.29 22.86
CA ARG A 199 8.93 -56.58 23.31
C ARG A 199 7.82 -57.61 23.33
#